data_AF-A0A956Q4S5-F1
#
_entry.id   AF-A0A956Q4S5-F1
#
_cell.length_a   1.000
_cell.length_b   1.000
_cell.length_c   1.000
_cell.angle_alpha   90.00
_cell.angle_beta   90.00
_cell.angle_gamma   90.00
#
_symmetry.space_group_name_H-M   'P 1'
#
loop_
_entity.id
_entity.type
_entity.pdbx_description
1 polymer ?
#
loop_
_entity_poly.entity_id
_entity_poly.type
_entity_poly.pdbx_seq_one_letter_code
_entity_poly.pdbx_strand_id
1 'polypeptide(L)'
;MTLLSEVELAYRASLDASGKTRMPWVGVTGTNGKTTVVSLLAHILKSAGKRAVACGNIGTPVIEVLADEPDVIVAEFSSFQLTYAPTLQAEVAVMTNFRP
;
A
#
# COMPACT_ATOMS: atom_id res chain seq x y z
N MET A 1 11.90 14.59 -17.68
CA MET A 1 10.61 13.86 -17.64
C MET A 1 10.60 13.06 -16.34
N THR A 2 9.59 13.23 -15.49
CA THR A 2 9.49 12.50 -14.22
C THR A 2 8.77 11.18 -14.47
N LEU A 3 9.37 10.06 -14.06
CA LEU A 3 8.76 8.73 -14.10
C LEU A 3 8.21 8.39 -12.72
N LEU A 4 6.91 8.08 -12.63
CA LEU A 4 6.22 7.73 -11.38
C LEU A 4 5.62 6.33 -11.50
N SER A 5 5.57 5.60 -10.39
CA SER A 5 4.83 4.33 -10.32
C SER A 5 3.33 4.55 -10.14
N GLU A 6 2.54 3.51 -10.42
CA GLU A 6 1.10 3.51 -10.12
C GLU A 6 0.83 3.73 -8.62
N VAL A 7 1.68 3.22 -7.74
CA VAL A 7 1.58 3.40 -6.28
C VAL A 7 1.70 4.88 -5.89
N GLU A 8 2.62 5.62 -6.50
CA GLU A 8 2.74 7.07 -6.29
C GLU A 8 1.48 7.82 -6.74
N LEU A 9 0.93 7.43 -7.90
CA LEU A 9 -0.31 8.01 -8.42
C LEU A 9 -1.47 7.75 -7.45
N ALA A 10 -1.63 6.52 -6.97
CA ALA A 10 -2.65 6.15 -6.00
C ALA A 10 -2.48 6.89 -4.67
N TYR A 11 -1.25 6.99 -4.16
CA TYR A 11 -0.98 7.74 -2.93
C TYR A 11 -1.39 9.21 -3.05
N ARG A 12 -0.97 9.88 -4.12
CA ARG A 12 -1.36 11.28 -4.38
C ARG A 12 -2.87 11.45 -4.55
N ALA A 13 -3.53 10.51 -5.25
CA ALA A 13 -4.98 10.50 -5.42
C ALA A 13 -5.73 10.27 -4.10
N SER A 14 -5.09 9.66 -3.11
CA SER A 14 -5.65 9.44 -1.77
C SER A 14 -5.56 10.66 -0.85
N LEU A 15 -4.83 11.70 -1.24
CA LEU A 15 -4.69 12.91 -0.43
C LEU A 15 -5.97 13.76 -0.44
N ASP A 16 -6.25 14.42 0.67
CA ASP A 16 -7.27 15.46 0.81
C ASP A 16 -6.69 16.86 0.55
N ALA A 17 -7.53 17.90 0.67
CA ALA A 17 -7.12 19.29 0.47
C ALA A 17 -6.07 19.79 1.47
N SER A 18 -5.89 19.10 2.61
CA SER A 18 -4.86 19.39 3.61
C SER A 18 -3.55 18.65 3.36
N GLY A 19 -3.48 17.79 2.34
CA GLY A 19 -2.33 16.95 2.03
C GLY A 19 -2.21 15.71 2.91
N LYS A 20 -3.30 15.30 3.59
CA LYS A 20 -3.36 14.05 4.35
C LYS A 20 -4.08 12.97 3.57
N THR A 21 -3.68 11.72 3.75
CA THR A 21 -4.38 10.55 3.22
C THR A 21 -5.80 10.47 3.78
N ARG A 22 -6.79 10.16 2.93
CA ARG A 22 -8.20 9.97 3.35
C ARG A 22 -8.42 8.70 4.17
N MET A 23 -7.54 7.71 4.02
CA MET A 23 -7.51 6.46 4.77
C MET A 23 -6.05 6.10 5.07
N PRO A 24 -5.77 5.41 6.19
CA PRO A 24 -4.44 4.95 6.50
C PRO A 24 -3.94 3.91 5.51
N TRP A 25 -2.64 3.96 5.24
CA TRP A 25 -1.86 3.06 4.41
C TRP A 25 -0.95 2.21 5.29
N VAL A 26 -1.03 0.89 5.09
CA VAL A 26 -0.14 -0.11 5.64
C VAL A 26 0.67 -0.69 4.49
N GLY A 27 1.94 -0.30 4.39
CA GLY A 27 2.85 -0.73 3.34
C GLY A 27 3.75 -1.87 3.79
N VAL A 28 3.89 -2.92 2.97
CA VAL A 28 4.79 -4.05 3.25
C VAL A 28 5.74 -4.27 2.09
N THR A 29 7.03 -4.34 2.38
CA THR A 29 8.09 -4.65 1.42
C THR A 29 9.12 -5.63 1.98
N GLY A 30 10.19 -5.90 1.23
CA GLY A 30 11.26 -6.83 1.56
C GLY A 30 11.45 -7.93 0.51
N THR A 31 12.45 -8.80 0.70
CA THR A 31 12.76 -9.83 -0.31
C THR A 31 11.68 -10.93 -0.32
N ASN A 32 11.40 -11.54 0.83
CA ASN A 32 10.48 -12.69 0.94
C ASN A 32 9.38 -12.49 1.99
N GLY A 33 8.25 -13.20 1.84
CA GLY A 33 7.18 -13.22 2.84
C GLY A 33 6.23 -12.01 2.82
N LYS A 34 6.45 -11.04 1.91
CA LYS A 34 5.58 -9.87 1.72
C LYS A 34 4.11 -10.25 1.56
N THR A 35 3.82 -11.14 0.61
CA THR A 35 2.46 -11.55 0.25
C THR A 35 1.71 -12.18 1.40
N THR A 36 2.39 -13.04 2.17
CA THR A 36 1.83 -13.66 3.37
C THR A 36 1.52 -12.61 4.43
N VAL A 37 2.43 -11.67 4.69
CA VAL A 37 2.24 -10.61 5.69
C VAL A 37 1.11 -9.66 5.29
N VAL A 38 1.05 -9.22 4.03
CA VAL A 38 -0.02 -8.36 3.50
C VAL A 38 -1.38 -9.05 3.63
N SER A 39 -1.45 -10.33 3.23
CA SER A 39 -2.69 -11.12 3.35
C SER A 39 -3.13 -11.30 4.81
N LEU A 40 -2.17 -11.55 5.71
CA LEU A 40 -2.43 -11.69 7.14
C LEU A 40 -2.93 -10.37 7.76
N LEU A 41 -2.31 -9.24 7.44
CA LEU A 41 -2.71 -7.93 7.92
C LEU A 41 -4.13 -7.58 7.44
N ALA A 42 -4.42 -7.79 6.16
CA ALA A 42 -5.76 -7.60 5.61
C ALA A 42 -6.79 -8.51 6.31
N HIS A 43 -6.44 -9.77 6.56
CA HIS A 43 -7.31 -10.70 7.29
C HIS A 43 -7.60 -10.24 8.73
N ILE A 44 -6.57 -9.83 9.48
CA ILE A 44 -6.72 -9.33 10.85
C ILE A 44 -7.63 -8.10 10.87
N LEU A 45 -7.40 -7.13 9.97
CA LEU A 45 -8.21 -5.92 9.88
C LEU A 45 -9.67 -6.22 9.50
N LYS A 46 -9.90 -7.13 8.55
CA LYS A 46 -11.25 -7.62 8.22
C LYS A 46 -11.93 -8.28 9.42
N SER A 47 -11.23 -9.13 10.16
CA SER A 47 -11.73 -9.76 11.39
C SER A 47 -12.01 -8.74 12.50
N ALA A 48 -11.35 -7.59 12.48
CA ALA A 48 -11.64 -6.44 13.34
C ALA A 48 -12.76 -5.52 12.80
N GLY A 49 -13.49 -5.94 11.75
CA GLY A 49 -14.61 -5.21 11.18
C GLY A 49 -14.23 -4.04 10.26
N LYS A 50 -12.99 -3.99 9.77
CA LYS A 50 -12.53 -2.98 8.81
C LYS A 50 -12.62 -3.48 7.37
N ARG A 51 -13.00 -2.60 6.44
CA ARG A 51 -12.85 -2.81 5.00
C ARG A 51 -11.38 -2.61 4.61
N ALA A 52 -10.60 -3.67 4.68
CA ALA A 52 -9.20 -3.69 4.28
C ALA A 52 -8.99 -4.73 3.17
N VAL A 53 -8.31 -4.37 2.09
CA VAL A 53 -8.02 -5.29 0.97
C VAL A 53 -6.51 -5.33 0.74
N ALA A 54 -5.97 -6.54 0.60
CA ALA A 54 -4.59 -6.79 0.20
C ALA A 54 -4.43 -6.40 -1.28
N CYS A 55 -3.53 -5.48 -1.59
CA CYS A 55 -3.35 -4.94 -2.95
C CYS A 55 -1.89 -4.60 -3.28
N GLY A 56 -1.64 -4.03 -4.46
CA GLY A 56 -0.32 -3.51 -4.86
C GLY A 56 0.44 -4.47 -5.76
N ASN A 57 1.64 -4.87 -5.36
CA ASN A 57 2.47 -5.82 -6.10
C ASN A 57 1.87 -7.25 -6.21
N ILE A 58 0.68 -7.45 -5.64
CA ILE A 58 -0.10 -8.68 -5.71
C ILE A 58 -1.57 -8.36 -5.99
N GLY A 59 -2.22 -9.21 -6.78
CA GLY A 59 -3.66 -9.13 -7.02
C GLY A 59 -4.07 -7.80 -7.68
N THR A 60 -4.86 -7.01 -6.97
CA THR A 60 -5.49 -5.79 -7.46
C THR A 60 -4.54 -4.58 -7.34
N PRO A 61 -4.42 -3.73 -8.37
CA PRO A 61 -3.70 -2.45 -8.28
C PRO A 61 -4.21 -1.57 -7.14
N VAL A 62 -3.34 -0.71 -6.60
CA VAL A 62 -3.71 0.12 -5.44
C VAL A 62 -4.77 1.15 -5.82
N ILE A 63 -4.71 1.70 -7.03
CA ILE A 63 -5.66 2.69 -7.54
C ILE A 63 -7.09 2.14 -7.66
N GLU A 64 -7.23 0.86 -8.01
CA GLU A 64 -8.54 0.20 -8.08
C GLU A 64 -9.11 0.02 -6.67
N VAL A 65 -8.29 -0.45 -5.72
CA VAL A 65 -8.72 -0.56 -4.32
C VAL A 65 -9.05 0.80 -3.71
N LEU A 66 -8.30 1.86 -4.05
CA LEU A 66 -8.59 3.22 -3.59
C LEU A 66 -9.97 3.71 -4.05
N ALA A 67 -10.40 3.34 -5.26
CA ALA A 67 -11.70 3.75 -5.82
C ALA A 67 -12.90 3.20 -5.04
N ASP A 68 -12.71 2.07 -4.35
CA ASP A 68 -13.74 1.46 -3.48
C ASP A 68 -13.80 2.09 -2.06
N GLU A 69 -13.01 3.14 -1.82
CA GLU A 69 -12.92 3.88 -0.56
C GLU A 69 -12.81 2.97 0.68
N PRO A 70 -11.74 2.16 0.81
CA PRO A 70 -11.57 1.24 1.93
C PRO A 70 -11.32 1.99 3.23
N ASP A 71 -11.53 1.32 4.36
CA ASP A 71 -11.21 1.89 5.67
C ASP A 71 -9.69 1.93 5.91
N VAL A 72 -8.94 1.01 5.29
CA VAL A 72 -7.47 0.90 5.37
C VAL A 72 -6.94 0.29 4.06
N ILE A 73 -5.88 0.87 3.50
CA ILE A 73 -5.13 0.27 2.38
C ILE A 73 -4.03 -0.62 2.95
N VAL A 74 -3.97 -1.89 2.54
CA VAL A 74 -2.90 -2.82 2.92
C VAL A 74 -2.18 -3.25 1.65
N ALA A 75 -1.06 -2.61 1.37
CA ALA A 75 -0.39 -2.71 0.08
C ALA A 75 0.95 -3.44 0.18
N GLU A 76 1.15 -4.41 -0.70
CA GLU A 76 2.47 -4.96 -1.01
C GLU A 76 3.21 -4.01 -1.96
N PHE A 77 4.46 -3.69 -1.64
CA PHE A 77 5.33 -2.91 -2.50
C PHE A 77 6.59 -3.67 -2.91
N SER A 78 6.86 -3.71 -4.21
CA SER A 78 8.18 -4.09 -4.74
C SER A 78 9.18 -2.93 -4.62
N SER A 79 10.47 -3.23 -4.60
CA SER A 79 11.53 -2.22 -4.63
C SER A 79 11.46 -1.34 -5.88
N PHE A 80 11.06 -1.90 -7.02
CA PHE A 80 10.86 -1.17 -8.28
C PHE A 80 9.75 -0.11 -8.16
N GLN A 81 8.60 -0.46 -7.57
CA GLN A 81 7.52 0.51 -7.35
C GLN A 81 7.94 1.63 -6.40
N LEU A 82 8.62 1.30 -5.29
CA LEU A 82 9.10 2.27 -4.31
C LEU A 82 10.15 3.23 -4.89
N THR A 83 10.99 2.76 -5.81
CA THR A 83 11.98 3.60 -6.51
C THR A 83 11.32 4.79 -7.23
N TYR A 84 10.10 4.62 -7.71
CA TYR A 84 9.33 5.64 -8.43
C TYR A 84 8.16 6.22 -7.61
N ALA A 85 8.21 6.10 -6.27
CA ALA A 85 7.23 6.64 -5.34
C ALA A 85 7.84 7.57 -4.27
N PRO A 86 8.39 8.73 -4.67
CA PRO A 86 9.19 9.58 -3.79
C PRO A 86 8.39 10.30 -2.71
N THR A 87 7.06 10.38 -2.81
CA THR A 87 6.22 11.12 -1.83
C THR A 87 5.35 10.21 -0.97
N LEU A 88 5.33 8.91 -1.25
CA LEU A 88 4.57 7.93 -0.48
C LEU A 88 5.00 7.94 1.00
N GLN A 89 4.05 8.21 1.90
CA GLN A 89 4.23 8.12 3.35
C GLN A 89 3.13 7.23 3.92
N ALA A 90 3.46 5.97 4.15
CA ALA A 90 2.55 5.05 4.82
C ALA A 90 2.52 5.29 6.32
N GLU A 91 1.34 5.24 6.93
CA GLU A 91 1.12 5.34 8.37
C GLU A 91 1.82 4.18 9.11
N VAL A 92 1.86 3.00 8.47
CA VAL A 92 2.64 1.85 8.93
C VAL A 92 3.45 1.30 7.77
N ALA A 93 4.76 1.16 7.95
CA ALA A 93 5.65 0.54 6.97
C ALA A 93 6.35 -0.67 7.58
N VAL A 94 6.34 -1.80 6.87
CA VAL A 94 6.95 -3.06 7.29
C VAL A 94 7.95 -3.51 6.23
N MET A 95 9.22 -3.69 6.62
CA MET A 95 10.19 -4.41 5.82
C MET A 95 10.37 -5.82 6.40
N THR A 96 9.89 -6.83 5.69
CA THR A 96 9.89 -8.23 6.15
C THR A 96 11.29 -8.80 6.34
N ASN A 97 12.17 -8.57 5.37
CA ASN A 97 13.58 -8.91 5.39
C ASN A 97 14.29 -8.21 4.23
N PHE A 98 15.62 -8.11 4.34
CA PHE A 98 16.49 -7.62 3.28
C PHE A 98 17.52 -8.71 2.95
N ARG A 99 17.49 -9.21 1.72
CA ARG A 99 18.45 -10.19 1.19
C ARG A 99 18.87 -9.83 -0.23
N PRO A 100 20.16 -10.03 -0.59
CA PRO A 100 20.65 -9.93 -1.96
C PRO A 100 19.98 -10.94 -2.91
#